data_AF-A0A9J6DFZ9-F1
#
_entry.id   AF-A0A9J6DFZ9-F1
#
_cell.length_a   1.000
_cell.length_b   1.000
_cell.length_c   1.000
_cell.angle_alpha   90.00
_cell.angle_beta   90.00
_cell.angle_gamma   90.00
#
_symmetry.space_group_name_H-M   'P 1'
#
loop_
_entity.id
_entity.type
_entity.pdbx_description
1 polymer ?
#
loop_
_entity_poly.entity_id
_entity_poly.type
_entity_poly.pdbx_seq_one_letter_code
_entity_poly.pdbx_strand_id
1 'polypeptide(L)'
;MYRRKKTNDACPDKTKYKNLSRALRRTKKSLGNAQQQVTQMKEQNSALSEEALEAKIQSLPKKQQLAVRTCFRAARRKSLKGMTYDDEWVVECLLMGMRSPKLYEHLRKQSIMIRPGRSYLQKYLQRFKGGFGLNSKVFAALSEKTKSMDTFSRHEGLLLDEIKLSEHLNVKAAGYIEGFVDLGDYTNSNYKGVLADHGMVVLFQPYTGSWTQILGVFASKGNVQTATLAKIIVECTVLAERAGLYVDSVTCDGASWNHSMWRIFGIHGSAIHLRSSTKHPVDPKRQLFFVSDFPHLLKNVRNGFLSKGYLTPFGHVHRGIIETAWESDHVQ
;
A
#
# COMPACT_ATOMS: atom_id res chain seq x y z
N MET A 1 -2.50 99.24 10.21
CA MET A 1 -3.01 97.85 10.18
C MET A 1 -2.00 96.97 9.44
N TYR A 2 -1.46 95.93 10.08
CA TYR A 2 -1.29 94.57 9.52
C TYR A 2 -0.58 93.71 10.58
N ARG A 3 -1.36 92.86 11.26
CA ARG A 3 -0.92 91.97 12.33
C ARG A 3 -0.37 90.69 11.65
N ARG A 4 0.96 90.53 11.56
CA ARG A 4 1.58 89.31 11.04
C ARG A 4 1.40 88.15 12.04
N LYS A 5 0.51 87.22 11.70
CA LYS A 5 0.32 85.92 12.34
C LYS A 5 1.61 85.09 12.20
N LYS A 6 2.20 84.63 13.31
CA LYS A 6 3.22 83.57 13.30
C LYS A 6 2.54 82.24 12.98
N THR A 7 2.86 81.64 11.84
CA THR A 7 2.56 80.24 11.55
C THR A 7 3.71 79.38 12.09
N ASN A 8 3.39 78.51 13.05
CA ASN A 8 4.29 77.47 13.55
C ASN A 8 4.26 76.29 12.56
N ASP A 9 5.21 76.25 11.62
CA ASP A 9 5.43 75.05 10.81
C ASP A 9 6.37 74.08 11.54
N ALA A 10 5.79 73.21 12.37
CA ALA A 10 6.47 72.05 12.91
C ALA A 10 6.63 70.99 11.81
N CYS A 11 7.84 70.90 11.24
CA CYS A 11 8.22 69.94 10.21
C CYS A 11 7.96 68.46 10.65
N PRO A 12 7.05 67.70 9.99
CA PRO A 12 6.66 66.34 10.39
C PRO A 12 7.78 65.28 10.29
N ASP A 13 8.84 65.56 9.54
CA ASP A 13 9.87 64.58 9.16
C ASP A 13 10.89 64.27 10.26
N LYS A 14 11.24 65.26 11.10
CA LYS A 14 12.18 65.05 12.22
C LYS A 14 11.60 64.14 13.30
N THR A 15 10.29 64.16 13.48
CA THR A 15 9.57 63.32 14.45
C THR A 15 9.48 61.88 13.96
N LYS A 16 9.23 61.67 12.65
CA LYS A 16 9.29 60.35 12.00
C LYS A 16 10.67 59.70 12.13
N TYR A 17 11.75 60.44 11.84
CA TYR A 17 13.12 59.93 11.96
C TYR A 17 13.50 59.56 13.41
N LYS A 18 13.11 60.38 14.39
CA LYS A 18 13.30 60.06 15.82
C LYS A 18 12.51 58.82 16.25
N ASN A 19 11.28 58.66 15.76
CA ASN A 19 10.45 57.50 16.05
C ASN A 19 11.02 56.22 15.41
N LEU A 20 11.54 56.30 14.18
CA LEU A 20 12.20 55.19 13.48
C LEU A 20 13.50 54.77 14.20
N SER A 21 14.32 55.73 14.64
CA SER A 21 15.53 55.47 15.42
C SER A 21 15.21 54.83 16.79
N ARG A 22 14.15 55.29 17.46
CA ARG A 22 13.66 54.68 18.70
C ARG A 22 13.12 53.26 18.47
N ALA A 23 12.42 53.01 17.36
CA ALA A 23 11.96 51.68 16.97
C ALA A 23 13.14 50.72 16.71
N LEU A 24 14.14 51.16 15.95
CA LEU A 24 15.39 50.41 15.70
C LEU A 24 16.15 50.08 17.00
N ARG A 25 16.21 51.02 17.94
CA ARG A 25 16.86 50.79 19.24
C ARG A 25 16.08 49.78 20.09
N ARG A 26 14.75 49.82 20.05
CA ARG A 26 13.88 48.84 20.73
C ARG A 26 14.00 47.45 20.11
N THR A 27 13.99 47.34 18.78
CA THR A 27 14.16 46.04 18.11
C THR A 27 15.56 45.48 18.33
N LYS A 28 16.61 46.31 18.32
CA LYS A 28 17.99 45.88 18.65
C LYS A 28 18.13 45.39 20.09
N LYS A 29 17.47 46.05 21.05
CA LYS A 29 17.42 45.59 22.46
C LYS A 29 16.64 44.28 22.59
N SER A 30 15.50 44.16 21.90
CA SER A 30 14.70 42.92 21.86
C SER A 30 15.50 41.75 21.25
N LEU A 31 16.24 42.01 20.17
CA LEU A 31 17.13 41.04 19.53
C LEU A 31 18.23 40.58 20.48
N GLY A 32 18.86 41.50 21.23
CA GLY A 32 19.87 41.16 22.23
C GLY A 32 19.32 40.30 23.37
N ASN A 33 18.13 40.63 23.89
CA ASN A 33 17.46 39.83 24.91
C ASN A 33 17.09 38.43 24.38
N ALA A 34 16.58 38.34 23.16
CA ALA A 34 16.25 37.07 22.53
C ALA A 34 17.50 36.21 22.29
N GLN A 35 18.61 36.83 21.87
CA GLN A 35 19.89 36.14 21.73
C GLN A 35 20.40 35.60 23.06
N GLN A 36 20.32 36.37 24.14
CA GLN A 36 20.69 35.92 25.49
C GLN A 36 19.83 34.75 25.97
N GLN A 37 18.50 34.82 25.78
CA GLN A 37 17.61 33.70 26.10
C GLN A 37 17.95 32.45 25.29
N VAL A 38 18.26 32.58 24.00
CA VAL A 38 18.67 31.44 23.16
C VAL A 38 19.97 30.82 23.67
N THR A 39 20.94 31.62 24.11
CA THR A 39 22.21 31.10 24.66
C THR A 39 21.96 30.36 25.98
N GLN A 40 21.15 30.92 26.88
CA GLN A 40 20.79 30.30 28.15
C GLN A 40 20.04 28.97 27.94
N MET A 41 19.09 28.92 27.00
CA MET A 41 18.38 27.68 26.65
C MET A 41 19.30 26.63 26.02
N LYS A 42 20.32 27.04 25.25
CA LYS A 42 21.32 26.11 24.70
C LYS A 42 22.17 25.49 25.80
N GLU A 43 22.59 26.28 26.78
CA GLU A 43 23.35 25.80 27.94
C GLU A 43 22.52 24.81 28.76
N GLN A 44 21.24 25.14 29.04
CA GLN A 44 20.31 24.24 29.71
C GLN A 44 20.09 22.92 28.94
N ASN A 45 19.97 22.98 27.61
CA ASN A 45 19.82 21.80 26.78
C ASN A 45 21.09 20.95 26.67
N SER A 46 22.29 21.55 26.77
CA SER A 46 23.54 20.80 26.83
C SER A 46 23.77 20.07 28.16
N ALA A 47 23.15 20.57 29.24
CA ALA A 47 23.21 19.97 30.56
C ALA A 47 22.20 18.82 30.77
N LEU A 48 21.23 18.65 29.86
CA LEU A 48 20.27 17.54 29.92
C LEU A 48 20.96 16.22 29.54
N SER A 49 21.09 15.31 30.50
CA SER A 49 21.62 13.97 30.25
C SER A 49 20.67 13.17 29.35
N GLU A 50 21.25 12.22 28.60
CA GLU A 50 20.49 11.34 27.72
C GLU A 50 19.54 10.43 28.54
N GLU A 51 19.90 10.07 29.78
CA GLU A 51 19.03 9.29 30.67
C GLU A 51 17.80 10.08 31.14
N ALA A 52 17.96 11.38 31.43
CA ALA A 52 16.85 12.24 31.83
C ALA A 52 15.84 12.45 30.69
N LEU A 53 16.32 12.42 29.45
CA LEU A 53 15.47 12.47 28.26
C LEU A 53 14.70 11.16 28.08
N GLU A 54 15.38 10.02 28.22
CA GLU A 54 14.79 8.70 28.05
C GLU A 54 13.68 8.44 29.08
N ALA A 55 13.89 8.83 30.34
CA ALA A 55 12.90 8.74 31.41
C ALA A 55 11.63 9.57 31.13
N LYS A 56 11.78 10.75 30.53
CA LYS A 56 10.64 11.60 30.14
C LYS A 56 9.88 11.07 28.94
N ILE A 57 10.58 10.42 28.01
CA ILE A 57 10.01 9.86 26.77
C ILE A 57 9.28 8.54 27.03
N GLN A 58 9.62 7.81 28.10
CA GLN A 58 9.05 6.50 28.40
C GLN A 58 7.52 6.49 28.52
N SER A 59 6.90 7.60 28.89
CA SER A 59 5.44 7.77 28.95
C SER A 59 4.75 7.84 27.59
N LEU A 60 5.50 8.13 26.51
CA LEU A 60 4.95 8.29 25.17
C LEU A 60 4.84 6.94 24.42
N PRO A 61 3.93 6.80 23.45
CA PRO A 61 3.90 5.66 22.53
C PRO A 61 5.22 5.50 21.77
N LYS A 62 5.69 4.26 21.56
CA LYS A 62 6.98 3.92 20.90
C LYS A 62 7.29 4.76 19.65
N LYS A 63 6.31 4.95 18.75
CA LYS A 63 6.47 5.74 17.52
C LYS A 63 6.77 7.22 17.79
N GLN A 64 6.11 7.79 18.80
CA GLN A 64 6.37 9.16 19.23
C GLN A 64 7.73 9.27 19.91
N GLN A 65 8.15 8.24 20.67
CA GLN A 65 9.49 8.18 21.24
C GLN A 65 10.56 8.28 20.14
N LEU A 66 10.42 7.52 19.06
CA LEU A 66 11.33 7.57 17.91
C LEU A 66 11.35 8.95 17.22
N ALA A 67 10.18 9.56 17.03
CA ALA A 67 10.08 10.91 16.47
C ALA A 67 10.79 11.95 17.36
N VAL A 68 10.61 11.87 18.68
CA VAL A 68 11.26 12.78 19.62
C VAL A 68 12.78 12.56 19.62
N ARG A 69 13.24 11.31 19.72
CA ARG A 69 14.67 10.96 19.66
C ARG A 69 15.33 11.47 18.37
N THR A 70 14.65 11.35 17.23
CA THR A 70 15.16 11.89 15.97
C THR A 70 15.21 13.42 15.95
N CYS A 71 14.21 14.11 16.53
CA CYS A 71 14.26 15.56 16.71
C CYS A 71 15.45 16.02 17.58
N PHE A 72 15.72 15.35 18.70
CA PHE A 72 16.87 15.68 19.56
C PHE A 72 18.21 15.42 18.85
N ARG A 73 18.35 14.30 18.14
CA ARG A 73 19.55 14.00 17.33
C ARG A 73 19.78 15.05 16.24
N ALA A 74 18.71 15.52 15.60
CA ALA A 74 18.77 16.59 14.63
C ALA A 74 19.16 17.93 15.24
N ALA A 75 18.60 18.28 16.40
CA ALA A 75 18.89 19.52 17.10
C ALA A 75 20.35 19.62 17.58
N ARG A 76 20.99 18.49 17.93
CA ARG A 76 22.42 18.43 18.29
C ARG A 76 23.35 18.67 17.10
N ARG A 77 22.87 18.56 15.86
CA ARG A 77 23.70 18.70 14.65
C ARG A 77 23.59 20.11 14.06
N LYS A 78 24.72 20.60 13.52
CA LYS A 78 24.76 21.85 12.74
C LYS A 78 24.02 21.74 11.39
N SER A 79 23.91 20.54 10.84
CA SER A 79 23.22 20.26 9.58
C SER A 79 22.52 18.91 9.62
N LEU A 80 21.37 18.84 8.93
CA LEU A 80 20.59 17.61 8.75
C LEU A 80 21.13 16.72 7.61
N LYS A 81 22.11 17.21 6.83
CA LYS A 81 22.72 16.43 5.75
C LYS A 81 23.48 15.23 6.34
N GLY A 82 23.28 14.04 5.76
CA GLY A 82 23.94 12.81 6.23
C GLY A 82 23.47 12.33 7.60
N MET A 83 22.29 12.73 8.06
CA MET A 83 21.67 12.15 9.25
C MET A 83 21.24 10.71 8.98
N THR A 84 21.67 9.79 9.86
CA THR A 84 21.21 8.41 9.88
C THR A 84 19.91 8.33 10.69
N TYR A 85 19.03 7.46 10.23
CA TYR A 85 17.74 7.23 10.86
C TYR A 85 17.67 5.79 11.34
N ASP A 86 16.90 5.57 12.38
CA ASP A 86 16.58 4.24 12.87
C ASP A 86 15.67 3.51 11.88
N ASP A 87 15.89 2.20 11.68
CA ASP A 87 15.17 1.44 10.64
C ASP A 87 13.65 1.39 10.92
N GLU A 88 13.24 1.30 12.19
CA GLU A 88 11.82 1.36 12.56
C GLU A 88 11.18 2.71 12.18
N TRP A 89 11.93 3.80 12.39
CA TRP A 89 11.48 5.14 12.02
C TRP A 89 11.40 5.33 10.51
N VAL A 90 12.33 4.75 9.76
CA VAL A 90 12.32 4.78 8.29
C VAL A 90 11.10 4.04 7.75
N VAL A 91 10.75 2.89 8.32
CA VAL A 91 9.54 2.14 7.96
C VAL A 91 8.28 2.95 8.25
N GLU A 92 8.18 3.60 9.42
CA GLU A 92 7.03 4.46 9.71
C GLU A 92 6.95 5.65 8.75
N CYS A 93 8.09 6.27 8.41
CA CYS A 93 8.15 7.34 7.42
C CYS A 93 7.74 6.88 6.01
N LEU A 94 8.09 5.66 5.64
CA LEU A 94 7.67 5.04 4.41
C LEU A 94 6.15 4.83 4.39
N LEU A 95 5.57 4.29 5.48
CA LEU A 95 4.12 4.11 5.63
C LEU A 95 3.36 5.44 5.57
N MET A 96 3.88 6.49 6.23
CA MET A 96 3.33 7.84 6.12
C MET A 96 3.34 8.34 4.67
N GLY A 97 4.45 8.11 3.96
CA GLY A 97 4.59 8.45 2.55
C GLY A 97 3.60 7.70 1.65
N MET A 98 3.38 6.41 1.91
CA MET A 98 2.41 5.58 1.18
C MET A 98 0.96 6.04 1.41
N ARG A 99 0.61 6.44 2.64
CA ARG A 99 -0.74 6.96 2.95
C ARG A 99 -1.00 8.32 2.30
N SER A 100 -0.04 9.24 2.36
CA SER A 100 -0.18 10.55 1.73
C SER A 100 1.18 11.17 1.39
N PRO A 101 1.62 11.07 0.12
CA PRO A 101 2.87 11.70 -0.33
C PRO A 101 2.85 13.22 -0.21
N LYS A 102 1.67 13.84 -0.35
CA LYS A 102 1.47 15.29 -0.24
C LYS A 102 1.65 15.76 1.19
N LEU A 103 1.00 15.09 2.15
CA LEU A 103 1.16 15.39 3.57
C LEU A 103 2.61 15.15 4.00
N TYR A 104 3.23 14.07 3.52
CA TYR A 104 4.61 13.76 3.83
C TYR A 104 5.55 14.91 3.42
N GLU A 105 5.40 15.46 2.20
CA GLU A 105 6.17 16.62 1.77
C GLU A 105 5.81 17.91 2.49
N HIS A 106 4.54 18.14 2.78
CA HIS A 106 4.11 19.34 3.50
C HIS A 106 4.81 19.42 4.86
N LEU A 107 4.74 18.34 5.65
CA LEU A 107 5.41 18.22 6.94
C LEU A 107 6.95 18.40 6.80
N ARG A 108 7.53 18.17 5.62
CA ARG A 108 8.99 18.16 5.39
C ARG A 108 9.45 19.57 5.06
N LYS A 109 8.72 20.22 4.15
CA LYS A 109 8.96 21.61 3.76
C LYS A 109 8.73 22.57 4.93
N GLN A 110 7.68 22.32 5.72
CA GLN A 110 7.37 23.14 6.91
C GLN A 110 8.23 22.79 8.14
N SER A 111 9.15 21.82 8.02
CA SER A 111 10.01 21.37 9.13
C SER A 111 9.25 21.04 10.42
N ILE A 112 8.01 20.56 10.30
CA ILE A 112 7.14 20.19 11.43
C ILE A 112 7.71 18.96 12.16
N MET A 113 8.35 18.05 11.41
CA MET A 113 8.95 16.83 11.96
C MET A 113 10.19 16.41 11.16
N ILE A 114 11.23 16.01 11.87
CA ILE A 114 12.48 15.49 11.28
C ILE A 114 12.24 14.14 10.63
N ARG A 115 12.36 14.08 9.31
CA ARG A 115 12.06 12.88 8.52
C ARG A 115 13.04 12.70 7.35
N PRO A 116 13.25 11.46 6.90
CA PRO A 116 14.08 11.19 5.74
C PRO A 116 13.57 11.88 4.47
N GLY A 117 14.49 12.31 3.60
CA GLY A 117 14.13 12.82 2.28
C GLY A 117 13.63 11.70 1.35
N ARG A 118 12.91 12.07 0.28
CA ARG A 118 12.41 11.12 -0.73
C ARG A 118 13.51 10.18 -1.26
N SER A 119 14.67 10.74 -1.61
CA SER A 119 15.79 9.95 -2.12
C SER A 119 16.32 8.93 -1.12
N TYR A 120 16.23 9.23 0.19
CA TYR A 120 16.62 8.28 1.23
C TYR A 120 15.60 7.13 1.29
N LEU A 121 14.31 7.43 1.31
CA LEU A 121 13.25 6.42 1.30
C LEU A 121 13.32 5.54 0.03
N GLN A 122 13.59 6.14 -1.13
CA GLN A 122 13.77 5.39 -2.39
C GLN A 122 14.98 4.46 -2.33
N LYS A 123 16.14 4.94 -1.83
CA LYS A 123 17.31 4.08 -1.62
C LYS A 123 17.03 2.95 -0.63
N TYR A 124 16.25 3.23 0.41
CA TYR A 124 15.83 2.23 1.37
C TYR A 124 14.92 1.17 0.72
N LEU A 125 13.94 1.60 -0.08
CA LEU A 125 13.07 0.72 -0.86
C LEU A 125 13.85 -0.16 -1.86
N GLN A 126 14.91 0.36 -2.48
CA GLN A 126 15.76 -0.40 -3.42
C GLN A 126 16.43 -1.62 -2.76
N ARG A 127 16.56 -1.67 -1.43
CA ARG A 127 17.05 -2.85 -0.71
C ARG A 127 16.06 -4.02 -0.79
N PHE A 128 14.78 -3.70 -0.93
CA PHE A 128 13.73 -4.69 -1.13
C PHE A 128 13.62 -5.01 -2.61
N LYS A 129 14.18 -6.15 -3.01
CA LYS A 129 13.96 -6.71 -4.34
C LYS A 129 12.51 -7.22 -4.41
N GLY A 130 11.63 -6.39 -4.97
CA GLY A 130 10.35 -6.86 -5.52
C GLY A 130 10.63 -7.49 -6.87
N GLY A 131 10.12 -8.68 -7.11
CA GLY A 131 10.26 -9.40 -8.38
C GLY A 131 8.98 -10.15 -8.70
N PHE A 132 8.83 -10.54 -9.95
CA PHE A 132 7.80 -11.47 -10.37
C PHE A 132 8.14 -12.88 -9.88
N GLY A 133 7.12 -13.73 -9.76
CA GLY A 133 7.21 -15.04 -9.16
C GLY A 133 6.77 -15.08 -7.70
N LEU A 134 7.15 -16.18 -7.04
CA LEU A 134 6.86 -16.47 -5.64
C LEU A 134 8.00 -15.95 -4.76
N ASN A 135 7.69 -15.02 -3.85
CA ASN A 135 8.72 -14.37 -3.06
C ASN A 135 9.06 -15.17 -1.81
N SER A 136 10.21 -15.86 -1.83
CA SER A 136 10.69 -16.68 -0.70
C SER A 136 10.79 -15.91 0.63
N LYS A 137 11.09 -14.60 0.60
CA LYS A 137 11.14 -13.77 1.82
C LYS A 137 9.77 -13.56 2.45
N VAL A 138 8.72 -13.49 1.62
CA VAL A 138 7.34 -13.39 2.10
C VAL A 138 6.94 -14.69 2.79
N PHE A 139 7.23 -15.84 2.19
CA PHE A 139 6.97 -17.15 2.83
C PHE A 139 7.78 -17.33 4.12
N ALA A 140 9.03 -16.87 4.17
CA ALA A 140 9.83 -16.91 5.40
C ALA A 140 9.19 -16.06 6.52
N ALA A 141 8.78 -14.82 6.21
CA ALA A 141 8.09 -13.96 7.17
C ALA A 141 6.74 -14.54 7.61
N LEU A 142 5.99 -15.15 6.68
CA LEU A 142 4.74 -15.85 6.99
C LEU A 142 4.99 -17.03 7.94
N SER A 143 6.06 -17.80 7.73
CA SER A 143 6.42 -18.93 8.59
C SER A 143 6.75 -18.54 10.03
N GLU A 144 7.23 -17.32 10.25
CA GLU A 144 7.44 -16.78 11.59
C GLU A 144 6.12 -16.34 12.21
N LYS A 145 5.26 -15.68 11.42
CA LYS A 145 3.96 -15.19 11.87
C LYS A 145 3.03 -16.35 12.26
N THR A 146 2.96 -17.40 11.45
CA THR A 146 2.06 -18.54 11.65
C THR A 146 2.35 -19.29 12.95
N LYS A 147 3.59 -19.28 13.46
CA LYS A 147 3.94 -19.88 14.77
C LYS A 147 3.13 -19.33 15.93
N SER A 148 2.81 -18.04 15.89
CA SER A 148 2.01 -17.35 16.93
C SER A 148 0.50 -17.41 16.72
N MET A 149 0.04 -17.82 15.54
CA MET A 149 -1.39 -17.81 15.19
C MET A 149 -2.09 -19.07 15.70
N ASP A 150 -3.39 -19.03 15.95
CA ASP A 150 -4.16 -20.25 16.18
C ASP A 150 -4.28 -21.05 14.87
N THR A 151 -4.63 -22.33 14.95
CA THR A 151 -4.75 -23.18 13.75
C THR A 151 -5.90 -22.76 12.85
N PHE A 152 -7.03 -22.31 13.41
CA PHE A 152 -8.23 -21.96 12.67
C PHE A 152 -8.00 -20.74 11.77
N SER A 153 -7.29 -19.73 12.27
CA SER A 153 -6.91 -18.52 11.52
C SER A 153 -5.83 -18.73 10.47
N ARG A 154 -5.35 -19.97 10.30
CA ARG A 154 -4.39 -20.35 9.25
C ARG A 154 -5.06 -21.02 8.05
N HIS A 155 -6.32 -21.42 8.15
CA HIS A 155 -7.09 -22.09 7.09
C HIS A 155 -7.69 -21.11 6.10
N GLU A 156 -7.53 -21.35 4.78
CA GLU A 156 -8.25 -20.65 3.71
C GLU A 156 -7.99 -20.95 2.24
N GLY A 157 -8.61 -20.15 1.35
CA GLY A 157 -8.37 -20.15 -0.07
C GLY A 157 -7.28 -19.23 -0.63
N LEU A 158 -6.79 -19.62 -1.81
CA LEU A 158 -6.05 -18.76 -2.72
C LEU A 158 -7.04 -18.04 -3.65
N LEU A 159 -6.93 -16.73 -3.76
CA LEU A 159 -7.62 -15.93 -4.76
C LEU A 159 -6.67 -15.65 -5.92
N LEU A 160 -7.14 -15.92 -7.14
CA LEU A 160 -6.43 -15.59 -8.37
C LEU A 160 -7.24 -14.58 -9.17
N ASP A 161 -6.57 -13.50 -9.56
CA ASP A 161 -7.13 -12.50 -10.46
C ASP A 161 -6.05 -11.95 -11.40
N GLU A 162 -6.50 -11.51 -12.57
CA GLU A 162 -5.66 -10.95 -13.63
C GLU A 162 -6.00 -9.47 -13.83
N ILE A 163 -4.97 -8.63 -13.83
CA ILE A 163 -5.09 -7.19 -14.03
C ILE A 163 -4.51 -6.85 -15.39
N LYS A 164 -5.26 -6.10 -16.20
CA LYS A 164 -4.75 -5.57 -17.46
C LYS A 164 -3.74 -4.45 -17.20
N LEU A 165 -2.59 -4.55 -17.85
CA LEU A 165 -1.49 -3.59 -17.78
C LEU A 165 -1.32 -2.88 -19.13
N SER A 166 -0.78 -1.67 -19.10
CA SER A 166 -0.29 -1.01 -20.31
C SER A 166 1.10 -1.54 -20.65
N GLU A 167 1.30 -2.01 -21.88
CA GLU A 167 2.62 -2.39 -22.37
C GLU A 167 3.56 -1.17 -22.31
N HIS A 168 4.63 -1.27 -21.51
CA HIS A 168 5.59 -0.19 -21.35
C HIS A 168 6.95 -0.71 -20.88
N LEU A 169 8.03 -0.23 -21.50
CA LEU A 169 9.40 -0.53 -21.08
C LEU A 169 9.93 0.55 -20.14
N ASN A 170 10.44 0.13 -18.98
CA ASN A 170 11.05 1.06 -18.03
C ASN A 170 12.50 0.67 -17.74
N VAL A 171 13.42 1.60 -18.01
CA VAL A 171 14.84 1.43 -17.69
C VAL A 171 15.07 1.88 -16.26
N LYS A 172 15.52 0.95 -15.41
CA LYS A 172 15.83 1.26 -14.02
C LYS A 172 17.20 1.88 -13.90
N ALA A 173 17.41 2.62 -12.82
CA ALA A 173 18.70 3.26 -12.52
C ALA A 173 19.88 2.26 -12.42
N ALA A 174 19.60 0.98 -12.17
CA ALA A 174 20.61 -0.09 -12.15
C ALA A 174 20.88 -0.71 -13.54
N GLY A 175 20.33 -0.15 -14.62
CA GLY A 175 20.62 -0.54 -16.01
C GLY A 175 19.82 -1.73 -16.54
N TYR A 176 18.91 -2.28 -15.74
CA TYR A 176 18.01 -3.35 -16.18
C TYR A 176 16.70 -2.78 -16.73
N ILE A 177 16.12 -3.48 -17.70
CA ILE A 177 14.87 -3.09 -18.37
C ILE A 177 13.74 -3.96 -17.81
N GLU A 178 12.69 -3.32 -17.31
CA GLU A 178 11.43 -3.96 -16.90
C GLU A 178 10.34 -3.73 -17.97
N GLY A 179 9.30 -4.56 -17.94
CA GLY A 179 8.15 -4.48 -18.85
C GLY A 179 7.95 -5.72 -19.73
N PHE A 180 8.77 -6.74 -19.54
CA PHE A 180 8.64 -8.02 -20.24
C PHE A 180 7.79 -9.02 -19.47
N VAL A 181 7.33 -10.06 -20.18
CA VAL A 181 6.71 -11.25 -19.59
C VAL A 181 7.69 -11.90 -18.61
N ASP A 182 7.21 -12.13 -17.39
CA ASP A 182 7.95 -12.78 -16.32
C ASP A 182 6.98 -13.63 -15.48
N LEU A 183 6.99 -14.92 -15.77
CA LEU A 183 6.24 -15.94 -15.06
C LEU A 183 7.13 -16.65 -14.01
N GLY A 184 8.22 -16.02 -13.59
CA GLY A 184 9.24 -16.64 -12.74
C GLY A 184 9.91 -17.83 -13.44
N ASP A 185 10.07 -18.93 -12.71
CA ASP A 185 10.70 -20.16 -13.19
C ASP A 185 9.94 -20.84 -14.35
N TYR A 186 8.69 -20.43 -14.58
CA TYR A 186 7.85 -20.96 -15.67
C TYR A 186 7.93 -20.15 -16.97
N THR A 187 8.82 -19.15 -17.04
CA THR A 187 8.98 -18.32 -18.23
C THR A 187 9.58 -19.14 -19.38
N ASN A 188 8.75 -19.45 -20.38
CA ASN A 188 9.20 -20.15 -21.59
C ASN A 188 10.16 -19.27 -22.40
N SER A 189 11.13 -19.87 -23.10
CA SER A 189 12.08 -19.18 -23.97
C SER A 189 11.39 -18.30 -25.02
N ASN A 190 10.20 -18.73 -25.48
CA ASN A 190 9.41 -18.01 -26.49
C ASN A 190 8.86 -16.67 -25.98
N TYR A 191 8.77 -16.47 -24.67
CA TYR A 191 8.30 -15.22 -24.07
C TYR A 191 9.43 -14.26 -23.70
N LYS A 192 10.69 -14.65 -23.90
CA LYS A 192 11.83 -13.77 -23.61
C LYS A 192 11.83 -12.57 -24.57
N GLY A 193 11.84 -11.37 -24.02
CA GLY A 193 11.81 -10.12 -24.79
C GLY A 193 10.43 -9.68 -25.26
N VAL A 194 9.38 -10.41 -24.87
CA VAL A 194 7.99 -10.06 -25.18
C VAL A 194 7.44 -9.12 -24.11
N LEU A 195 6.77 -8.05 -24.51
CA LEU A 195 6.13 -7.12 -23.57
C LEU A 195 4.95 -7.77 -22.84
N ALA A 196 4.83 -7.48 -21.55
CA ALA A 196 3.70 -7.90 -20.74
C ALA A 196 2.55 -6.88 -20.83
N ASP A 197 1.33 -7.39 -20.97
CA ASP A 197 0.08 -6.61 -21.01
C ASP A 197 -0.92 -7.05 -19.92
N HIS A 198 -0.59 -8.10 -19.15
CA HIS A 198 -1.39 -8.56 -18.00
C HIS A 198 -0.48 -8.87 -16.80
N GLY A 199 -1.03 -8.71 -15.61
CA GLY A 199 -0.42 -9.04 -14.34
C GLY A 199 -1.33 -9.97 -13.54
N MET A 200 -0.88 -11.20 -13.31
CA MET A 200 -1.60 -12.17 -12.49
C MET A 200 -1.14 -12.07 -11.04
N VAL A 201 -2.08 -12.02 -10.11
CA VAL A 201 -1.81 -11.95 -8.67
C VAL A 201 -2.40 -13.17 -7.99
N VAL A 202 -1.60 -13.83 -7.15
CA VAL A 202 -2.06 -14.89 -6.26
C VAL A 202 -2.09 -14.33 -4.84
N LEU A 203 -3.28 -14.19 -4.28
CA LEU A 203 -3.53 -13.64 -2.96
C LEU A 203 -3.98 -14.76 -2.01
N PHE A 204 -3.46 -14.75 -0.79
CA PHE A 204 -4.00 -15.54 0.32
C PHE A 204 -4.89 -14.64 1.17
N GLN A 205 -6.11 -15.08 1.42
CA GLN A 205 -7.09 -14.41 2.28
C GLN A 205 -7.46 -15.40 3.40
N PRO A 206 -7.46 -15.04 4.70
CA PRO A 206 -7.82 -15.86 5.88
C PRO A 206 -9.36 -15.84 6.20
N TYR A 207 -9.98 -16.96 6.67
CA TYR A 207 -11.44 -17.09 6.84
C TYR A 207 -11.81 -16.28 8.07
N THR A 208 -10.91 -16.35 9.05
CA THR A 208 -10.90 -15.52 10.23
C THR A 208 -9.72 -14.55 10.20
N GLY A 209 -10.06 -13.28 10.23
CA GLY A 209 -9.09 -12.19 10.33
C GLY A 209 -9.21 -11.21 9.18
N SER A 210 -8.84 -9.96 9.46
CA SER A 210 -8.89 -8.86 8.49
C SER A 210 -7.50 -8.58 7.93
N TRP A 211 -6.81 -9.60 7.41
CA TRP A 211 -5.52 -9.43 6.76
C TRP A 211 -5.53 -10.17 5.42
N THR A 212 -4.74 -9.75 4.46
CA THR A 212 -4.54 -10.47 3.20
C THR A 212 -3.06 -10.40 2.85
N GLN A 213 -2.58 -11.36 2.08
CA GLN A 213 -1.17 -11.38 1.68
C GLN A 213 -1.01 -11.84 0.25
N ILE A 214 -0.32 -11.04 -0.55
CA ILE A 214 0.08 -11.44 -1.90
C ILE A 214 1.21 -12.46 -1.76
N LEU A 215 1.00 -13.65 -2.30
CA LEU A 215 1.98 -14.74 -2.31
C LEU A 215 2.82 -14.74 -3.59
N GLY A 216 2.21 -14.35 -4.70
CA GLY A 216 2.85 -14.33 -6.02
C GLY A 216 2.32 -13.23 -6.91
N VAL A 217 3.19 -12.68 -7.74
CA VAL A 217 2.85 -11.72 -8.80
C VAL A 217 3.57 -12.15 -10.06
N PHE A 218 2.86 -12.25 -11.18
CA PHE A 218 3.41 -12.71 -12.44
C PHE A 218 3.01 -11.75 -13.56
N ALA A 219 3.91 -11.48 -14.49
CA ALA A 219 3.64 -10.69 -15.68
C ALA A 219 3.47 -11.61 -16.89
N SER A 220 2.35 -11.50 -17.60
CA SER A 220 2.05 -12.31 -18.78
C SER A 220 1.74 -11.46 -20.00
N LYS A 221 1.81 -12.09 -21.18
CA LYS A 221 1.23 -11.56 -22.42
C LYS A 221 -0.05 -12.33 -22.73
N GLY A 222 -1.18 -11.64 -22.66
CA GLY A 222 -2.50 -12.22 -22.57
C GLY A 222 -2.64 -13.10 -21.33
N ASN A 223 -3.56 -14.06 -21.44
CA ASN A 223 -3.89 -14.97 -20.36
C ASN A 223 -2.73 -15.95 -20.11
N VAL A 224 -2.51 -16.32 -18.85
CA VAL A 224 -1.51 -17.32 -18.50
C VAL A 224 -1.92 -18.67 -19.09
N GLN A 225 -0.98 -19.38 -19.73
CA GLN A 225 -1.24 -20.71 -20.27
C GLN A 225 -1.78 -21.63 -19.17
N THR A 226 -2.87 -22.33 -19.47
CA THR A 226 -3.61 -23.16 -18.51
C THR A 226 -2.71 -24.16 -17.75
N ALA A 227 -1.78 -24.81 -18.44
CA ALA A 227 -0.85 -25.74 -17.81
C ALA A 227 0.14 -25.06 -16.85
N THR A 228 0.60 -23.85 -17.20
CA THR A 228 1.47 -23.04 -16.33
C THR A 228 0.72 -22.52 -15.13
N LEU A 229 -0.52 -22.07 -15.31
CA LEU A 229 -1.39 -21.62 -14.22
C LEU A 229 -1.62 -22.73 -13.17
N ALA A 230 -1.91 -23.95 -13.63
CA ALA A 230 -2.06 -25.11 -12.75
C ALA A 230 -0.78 -25.39 -11.94
N LYS A 231 0.40 -25.29 -12.56
CA LYS A 231 1.70 -25.45 -11.87
C LYS A 231 1.91 -24.37 -10.81
N ILE A 232 1.63 -23.11 -11.15
CA ILE A 232 1.75 -21.97 -10.23
C ILE A 232 0.86 -22.18 -9.00
N ILE A 233 -0.38 -22.64 -9.18
CA ILE A 233 -1.29 -22.91 -8.06
C ILE A 233 -0.74 -24.02 -7.16
N VAL A 234 -0.32 -25.14 -7.75
CA VAL A 234 0.24 -26.26 -6.97
C VAL A 234 1.48 -25.81 -6.19
N GLU A 235 2.39 -25.06 -6.81
CA GLU A 235 3.57 -24.55 -6.13
C GLU A 235 3.22 -23.55 -5.03
N CYS A 236 2.32 -22.60 -5.30
CA CYS A 236 1.78 -21.68 -4.29
C CYS A 236 1.22 -22.43 -3.08
N THR A 237 0.37 -23.42 -3.33
CA THR A 237 -0.24 -24.26 -2.28
C THR A 237 0.85 -24.95 -1.45
N VAL A 238 1.83 -25.56 -2.10
CA VAL A 238 2.94 -26.25 -1.41
C VAL A 238 3.78 -25.29 -0.57
N LEU A 239 4.11 -24.10 -1.09
CA LEU A 239 4.90 -23.11 -0.36
C LEU A 239 4.13 -22.46 0.79
N ALA A 240 2.83 -22.20 0.62
CA ALA A 240 1.97 -21.69 1.68
C ALA A 240 1.85 -22.69 2.84
N GLU A 241 1.64 -23.97 2.52
CA GLU A 241 1.58 -25.08 3.48
C GLU A 241 2.90 -25.28 4.23
N ARG A 242 4.04 -25.17 3.53
CA ARG A 242 5.35 -25.18 4.18
C ARG A 242 5.56 -23.99 5.12
N ALA A 243 4.93 -22.84 4.84
CA ALA A 243 4.93 -21.69 5.73
C ALA A 243 3.92 -21.81 6.89
N GLY A 244 3.19 -22.93 7.00
CA GLY A 244 2.24 -23.19 8.07
C GLY A 244 0.85 -22.58 7.85
N LEU A 245 0.53 -22.17 6.62
CA LEU A 245 -0.83 -21.79 6.20
C LEU A 245 -1.53 -23.00 5.59
N TYR A 246 -2.80 -23.22 5.92
CA TYR A 246 -3.58 -24.31 5.34
C TYR A 246 -4.40 -23.80 4.17
N VAL A 247 -4.18 -24.38 2.98
CA VAL A 247 -4.88 -23.98 1.76
C VAL A 247 -6.02 -24.96 1.47
N ASP A 248 -7.25 -24.56 1.76
CA ASP A 248 -8.44 -25.37 1.59
C ASP A 248 -9.15 -25.12 0.25
N SER A 249 -9.03 -23.92 -0.32
CA SER A 249 -9.68 -23.61 -1.61
C SER A 249 -8.83 -22.81 -2.60
N VAL A 250 -9.28 -22.78 -3.84
CA VAL A 250 -8.76 -21.96 -4.92
C VAL A 250 -9.95 -21.27 -5.58
N THR A 251 -9.96 -19.95 -5.56
CA THR A 251 -11.01 -19.13 -6.15
C THR A 251 -10.47 -18.33 -7.31
N CYS A 252 -11.18 -18.39 -8.44
CA CYS A 252 -10.88 -17.59 -9.61
C CYS A 252 -12.18 -17.15 -10.30
N ASP A 253 -12.07 -16.23 -11.25
CA ASP A 253 -13.21 -15.85 -12.07
C ASP A 253 -13.67 -17.00 -13.00
N GLY A 254 -14.82 -16.81 -13.65
CA GLY A 254 -15.41 -17.76 -14.59
C GLY A 254 -14.82 -17.69 -16.01
N ALA A 255 -13.58 -17.23 -16.18
CA ALA A 255 -12.97 -17.15 -17.49
C ALA A 255 -12.69 -18.54 -18.10
N SER A 256 -12.66 -18.61 -19.44
CA SER A 256 -12.54 -19.89 -20.16
C SER A 256 -11.22 -20.64 -19.88
N TRP A 257 -10.13 -19.92 -19.65
CA TRP A 257 -8.83 -20.51 -19.31
C TRP A 257 -8.78 -21.01 -17.87
N ASN A 258 -9.45 -20.33 -16.94
CA ASN A 258 -9.63 -20.76 -15.55
C ASN A 258 -10.48 -22.04 -15.47
N HIS A 259 -11.56 -22.12 -16.23
CA HIS A 259 -12.31 -23.38 -16.37
C HIS A 259 -11.48 -24.50 -17.04
N SER A 260 -10.61 -24.16 -17.98
CA SER A 260 -9.70 -25.15 -18.58
C SER A 260 -8.68 -25.66 -17.56
N MET A 261 -8.23 -24.82 -16.63
CA MET A 261 -7.33 -25.19 -15.54
C MET A 261 -8.05 -26.11 -14.55
N TRP A 262 -9.31 -25.83 -14.23
CA TRP A 262 -10.12 -26.71 -13.36
C TRP A 262 -10.18 -28.14 -13.89
N ARG A 263 -10.31 -28.30 -15.21
CA ARG A 263 -10.31 -29.63 -15.85
C ARG A 263 -8.98 -30.39 -15.65
N ILE A 264 -7.84 -29.70 -15.59
CA ILE A 264 -6.54 -30.32 -15.28
C ILE A 264 -6.57 -30.95 -13.88
N PHE A 265 -7.24 -30.30 -12.93
CA PHE A 265 -7.42 -30.82 -11.58
C PHE A 265 -8.55 -31.88 -11.46
N GLY A 266 -9.19 -32.23 -12.58
CA GLY A 266 -10.33 -33.15 -12.61
C GLY A 266 -11.62 -32.54 -12.08
N ILE A 267 -11.72 -31.21 -12.03
CA ILE A 267 -12.91 -30.48 -11.58
C ILE A 267 -13.86 -30.32 -12.77
N HIS A 268 -15.11 -30.73 -12.60
CA HIS A 268 -16.14 -30.60 -13.61
C HIS A 268 -17.54 -30.53 -12.97
N GLY A 269 -18.42 -29.73 -13.58
CA GLY A 269 -19.82 -29.64 -13.18
C GLY A 269 -20.72 -29.89 -14.38
N SER A 270 -21.69 -30.78 -14.21
CA SER A 270 -22.84 -30.96 -15.10
C SER A 270 -24.12 -30.95 -14.27
N ALA A 271 -25.29 -30.93 -14.93
CA ALA A 271 -26.57 -31.00 -14.24
C ALA A 271 -26.76 -32.28 -13.39
N ILE A 272 -25.98 -33.33 -13.66
CA ILE A 272 -26.12 -34.66 -13.06
C ILE A 272 -24.92 -34.97 -12.14
N HIS A 273 -23.74 -34.46 -12.46
CA HIS A 273 -22.52 -34.79 -11.74
C HIS A 273 -21.68 -33.55 -11.46
N LEU A 274 -21.41 -33.32 -10.17
CA LEU A 274 -20.57 -32.22 -9.70
C LEU A 274 -19.35 -32.78 -8.98
N ARG A 275 -18.18 -32.43 -9.50
CA ARG A 275 -16.89 -32.62 -8.84
C ARG A 275 -16.22 -31.26 -8.67
N SER A 276 -16.27 -30.72 -7.46
CA SER A 276 -15.74 -29.40 -7.09
C SER A 276 -14.44 -29.45 -6.30
N SER A 277 -13.90 -30.63 -6.04
CA SER A 277 -12.66 -30.80 -5.28
C SER A 277 -11.76 -31.91 -5.81
N THR A 278 -10.49 -31.82 -5.41
CA THR A 278 -9.45 -32.82 -5.69
C THR A 278 -8.61 -33.07 -4.44
N LYS A 279 -7.85 -34.17 -4.42
CA LYS A 279 -6.98 -34.48 -3.27
C LYS A 279 -5.96 -33.37 -3.07
N HIS A 280 -5.77 -32.95 -1.82
CA HIS A 280 -4.85 -31.87 -1.52
C HIS A 280 -3.39 -32.30 -1.79
N PRO A 281 -2.56 -31.48 -2.46
CA PRO A 281 -1.23 -31.88 -2.95
C PRO A 281 -0.21 -32.12 -1.84
N VAL A 282 -0.42 -31.56 -0.64
CA VAL A 282 0.49 -31.71 0.51
C VAL A 282 -0.01 -32.74 1.52
N ASP A 283 -1.33 -32.91 1.64
CA ASP A 283 -1.96 -33.76 2.65
C ASP A 283 -3.09 -34.58 2.00
N PRO A 284 -2.85 -35.85 1.68
CA PRO A 284 -3.84 -36.69 1.01
C PRO A 284 -5.15 -36.89 1.78
N LYS A 285 -5.20 -36.57 3.08
CA LYS A 285 -6.42 -36.64 3.90
C LYS A 285 -7.34 -35.45 3.69
N ARG A 286 -6.82 -34.33 3.17
CA ARG A 286 -7.58 -33.11 2.86
C ARG A 286 -7.96 -33.03 1.39
N GLN A 287 -8.95 -32.20 1.12
CA GLN A 287 -9.39 -31.86 -0.24
C GLN A 287 -9.06 -30.40 -0.51
N LEU A 288 -8.68 -30.10 -1.75
CA LEU A 288 -8.56 -28.76 -2.27
C LEU A 288 -9.81 -28.45 -3.10
N PHE A 289 -10.58 -27.45 -2.67
CA PHE A 289 -11.84 -27.06 -3.31
C PHE A 289 -11.62 -25.97 -4.35
N PHE A 290 -12.30 -26.06 -5.49
CA PHE A 290 -12.27 -25.03 -6.53
C PHE A 290 -13.60 -24.28 -6.53
N VAL A 291 -13.52 -22.97 -6.34
CA VAL A 291 -14.68 -22.09 -6.14
C VAL A 291 -14.67 -20.99 -7.21
N SER A 292 -15.83 -20.68 -7.77
CA SER A 292 -15.95 -19.53 -8.67
C SER A 292 -16.19 -18.27 -7.85
N ASP A 293 -15.69 -17.13 -8.32
CA ASP A 293 -16.10 -15.83 -7.80
C ASP A 293 -17.62 -15.66 -7.90
N PHE A 294 -18.30 -15.64 -6.75
CA PHE A 294 -19.75 -15.55 -6.64
C PHE A 294 -20.33 -14.23 -7.17
N PRO A 295 -19.80 -13.04 -6.79
CA PRO A 295 -20.18 -11.78 -7.43
C PRO A 295 -20.11 -11.81 -8.96
N HIS A 296 -19.08 -12.43 -9.54
CA HIS A 296 -18.98 -12.57 -11.00
C HIS A 296 -20.08 -13.45 -11.58
N LEU A 297 -20.42 -14.57 -10.92
CA LEU A 297 -21.57 -15.39 -11.32
C LEU A 297 -22.88 -14.61 -11.30
N LEU A 298 -23.12 -13.83 -10.24
CA LEU A 298 -24.34 -13.03 -10.12
C LEU A 298 -24.42 -11.94 -11.21
N LYS A 299 -23.29 -11.28 -11.53
CA LYS A 299 -23.21 -10.32 -12.65
C LYS A 299 -23.54 -11.00 -13.98
N ASN A 300 -23.04 -12.22 -14.21
CA ASN A 300 -23.32 -12.97 -15.43
C ASN A 300 -24.80 -13.35 -15.53
N VAL A 301 -25.41 -13.80 -14.44
CA VAL A 301 -26.86 -14.08 -14.37
C VAL A 301 -27.67 -12.82 -14.65
N ARG A 302 -27.34 -11.71 -13.99
CA ARG A 302 -28.00 -10.41 -14.24
C ARG A 302 -27.87 -9.97 -15.70
N ASN A 303 -26.68 -10.05 -16.29
CA ASN A 303 -26.47 -9.65 -17.68
C ASN A 303 -27.23 -10.56 -18.67
N GLY A 304 -27.30 -11.86 -18.39
CA GLY A 304 -28.13 -12.80 -19.13
C GLY A 304 -29.61 -12.45 -19.06
N PHE A 305 -30.10 -12.18 -17.85
CA PHE A 305 -31.47 -11.73 -17.61
C PHE A 305 -31.82 -10.44 -18.37
N LEU A 306 -30.97 -9.41 -18.28
CA LEU A 306 -31.21 -8.11 -18.92
C LEU A 306 -31.15 -8.18 -20.45
N SER A 307 -30.36 -9.10 -21.01
CA SER A 307 -30.20 -9.22 -22.47
C SER A 307 -31.27 -10.09 -23.12
N LYS A 308 -31.63 -11.23 -22.53
CA LYS A 308 -32.51 -12.25 -23.15
C LYS A 308 -33.65 -12.73 -22.26
N GLY A 309 -33.61 -12.46 -20.96
CA GLY A 309 -34.48 -13.09 -19.99
C GLY A 309 -34.18 -14.59 -19.80
N TYR A 310 -34.96 -15.25 -18.95
CA TYR A 310 -34.83 -16.67 -18.64
C TYR A 310 -36.16 -17.38 -18.82
N LEU A 311 -36.13 -18.58 -19.43
CA LEU A 311 -37.27 -19.48 -19.46
C LEU A 311 -37.33 -20.23 -18.14
N THR A 312 -38.44 -20.08 -17.43
CA THR A 312 -38.74 -20.81 -16.19
C THR A 312 -39.93 -21.75 -16.43
N PRO A 313 -40.18 -22.73 -15.54
CA PRO A 313 -41.37 -23.58 -15.64
C PRO A 313 -42.71 -22.81 -15.69
N PHE A 314 -42.72 -21.57 -15.19
CA PHE A 314 -43.91 -20.71 -15.12
C PHE A 314 -43.99 -19.66 -16.25
N GLY A 315 -43.03 -19.67 -17.18
CA GLY A 315 -43.00 -18.74 -18.31
C GLY A 315 -41.66 -18.03 -18.48
N HIS A 316 -41.62 -17.11 -19.45
CA HIS A 316 -40.44 -16.32 -19.77
C HIS A 316 -40.36 -15.09 -18.86
N VAL A 317 -39.31 -15.01 -18.06
CA VAL A 317 -39.05 -13.86 -17.17
C VAL A 317 -38.05 -12.95 -17.87
N HIS A 318 -38.42 -11.69 -18.08
CA HIS A 318 -37.58 -10.70 -18.75
C HIS A 318 -37.71 -9.32 -18.10
N ARG A 319 -36.82 -8.41 -18.49
CA ARG A 319 -36.74 -7.03 -17.98
C ARG A 319 -38.07 -6.26 -18.00
N GLY A 320 -38.89 -6.46 -19.03
CA GLY A 320 -40.15 -5.72 -19.22
C GLY A 320 -41.13 -5.87 -18.06
N ILE A 321 -41.13 -7.04 -17.40
CA ILE A 321 -41.96 -7.28 -16.22
C ILE A 321 -41.57 -6.33 -15.07
N ILE A 322 -40.27 -6.09 -14.90
CA ILE A 322 -39.75 -5.16 -13.88
C ILE A 322 -40.09 -3.72 -14.26
N GLU A 323 -40.00 -3.36 -15.54
CA GLU A 323 -40.35 -2.01 -16.02
C GLU A 323 -41.83 -1.70 -15.81
N THR A 324 -42.73 -2.62 -16.16
CA THR A 324 -44.18 -2.44 -15.95
C THR A 324 -44.54 -2.36 -14.46
N ALA A 325 -43.88 -3.15 -13.60
CA ALA A 325 -44.06 -3.04 -12.15
C ALA A 325 -43.56 -1.69 -11.62
N TRP A 326 -42.39 -1.24 -12.07
CA TRP A 326 -41.84 0.06 -11.72
C TRP A 326 -42.75 1.22 -12.15
N GLU A 327 -43.29 1.18 -13.37
CA GLU A 327 -44.26 2.17 -13.87
C GLU A 327 -45.54 2.18 -13.01
N SER A 328 -46.04 1.00 -12.63
CA SER A 328 -47.25 0.88 -11.81
C SER A 328 -47.06 1.46 -10.39
N ASP A 329 -45.87 1.30 -9.81
CA ASP A 329 -45.53 1.86 -8.50
C ASP A 329 -45.35 3.40 -8.53
N HIS A 330 -45.03 3.99 -9.68
CA HIS A 330 -44.82 5.44 -9.84
C HIS A 330 -46.11 6.21 -10.21
N VAL A 331 -47.19 5.51 -10.50
CA VAL A 331 -48.50 6.09 -10.85
C VAL A 331 -49.43 6.19 -9.63
N GLN A 332 -49.00 5.72 -8.45
CA GLN A 332 -49.65 5.95 -7.15
C GLN A 332 -49.00 7.11 -6.38
#